data_AF-A0A7G8ECN9-F1
#
_entry.id   AF-A0A7G8ECN9-F1
#
_cell.length_a   1.000
_cell.length_b   1.000
_cell.length_c   1.000
_cell.angle_alpha   90.00
_cell.angle_beta   90.00
_cell.angle_gamma   90.00
#
_symmetry.space_group_name_H-M   'P 1'
#
loop_
_entity.id
_entity.type
_entity.pdbx_description
1 polymer ?
#
loop_
_entity_poly.entity_id
_entity_poly.type
_entity_poly.pdbx_seq_one_letter_code
_entity_poly.pdbx_strand_id
1 'polypeptide(L)'
;MVKQGCEQRSLDAVEAWASPSGMRQRYLARTGERAFCFVALWDSKEALVAARPEMIEHLNSVRDLLAELTPELGVTDPVSGPVIHCTNG
;
A
#
# COMPACT_ATOMS: atom_id res chain seq x y z
N MET A 1 6.04 3.79 -8.18
CA MET A 1 5.30 4.13 -9.42
C MET A 1 4.87 2.84 -10.09
N VAL A 2 3.73 2.78 -10.78
CA VAL A 2 3.36 1.60 -11.58
C VAL A 2 4.02 1.71 -12.97
N LYS A 3 4.54 0.62 -13.52
CA LYS A 3 5.11 0.59 -14.88
C LYS A 3 4.02 0.93 -15.90
N GLN A 4 4.40 1.58 -16.99
CA GLN A 4 3.47 1.93 -18.06
C GLN A 4 2.77 0.67 -18.60
N GLY A 5 1.45 0.73 -18.74
CA GLY A 5 0.61 -0.38 -19.19
C GLY A 5 0.34 -1.45 -18.13
N CYS A 6 0.79 -1.25 -16.88
CA CYS A 6 0.53 -2.16 -15.76
C CYS A 6 -0.51 -1.61 -14.77
N GLU A 7 -1.09 -0.44 -15.03
CA GLU A 7 -1.96 0.29 -14.11
C GLU A 7 -3.17 -0.55 -13.71
N GLN A 8 -3.90 -1.10 -14.68
CA GLN A 8 -5.09 -1.91 -14.38
C GLN A 8 -4.72 -3.17 -13.60
N ARG A 9 -3.67 -3.90 -14.00
CA ARG A 9 -3.21 -5.10 -13.29
C ARG A 9 -2.81 -4.79 -11.85
N SER A 10 -2.19 -3.65 -11.60
CA SER A 10 -1.85 -3.20 -10.26
C SER A 10 -3.09 -2.88 -9.42
N LEU A 11 -4.12 -2.26 -10.02
CA LEU A 11 -5.38 -1.97 -9.36
C LEU A 11 -6.13 -3.25 -9.01
N ASP A 12 -6.25 -4.18 -9.96
CA ASP A 12 -6.90 -5.46 -9.77
C ASP A 12 -6.23 -6.28 -8.65
N ALA A 13 -4.89 -6.29 -8.62
CA ALA A 13 -4.15 -6.99 -7.58
C ALA A 13 -4.38 -6.39 -6.18
N VAL A 14 -4.44 -5.06 -6.07
CA VAL A 14 -4.77 -4.41 -4.79
C VAL A 14 -6.22 -4.68 -4.41
N GLU A 15 -7.17 -4.61 -5.34
CA GLU A 15 -8.58 -4.87 -5.07
C GLU A 15 -8.81 -6.30 -4.58
N ALA A 16 -8.21 -7.29 -5.25
CA ALA A 16 -8.30 -8.70 -4.91
C ALA A 16 -7.59 -9.08 -3.61
N TRP A 17 -6.67 -8.24 -3.11
CA TRP A 17 -5.94 -8.54 -1.88
C TRP A 17 -6.84 -8.46 -0.65
N ALA A 18 -6.90 -9.56 0.10
CA ALA A 18 -7.59 -9.62 1.37
C ALA A 18 -6.86 -8.75 2.41
N SER A 19 -7.63 -7.94 3.14
CA SER A 19 -7.06 -7.11 4.19
C SER A 19 -6.58 -7.98 5.36
N PRO A 20 -5.33 -7.79 5.84
CA PRO A 20 -4.82 -8.49 7.01
C PRO A 20 -5.65 -8.19 8.26
N SER A 21 -5.57 -9.09 9.24
CA SER A 21 -6.23 -8.88 10.54
C SER A 21 -5.78 -7.56 11.18
N GLY A 22 -6.76 -6.79 11.67
CA GLY A 22 -6.54 -5.50 12.32
C GLY A 22 -6.39 -4.31 11.36
N MET A 23 -6.42 -4.51 10.04
CA MET A 23 -6.60 -3.42 9.07
C MET A 23 -8.09 -3.03 9.01
N ARG A 24 -8.43 -1.83 9.49
CA ARG A 24 -9.81 -1.35 9.60
C ARG A 24 -10.34 -0.74 8.32
N GLN A 25 -9.50 0.06 7.67
CA GLN A 25 -9.85 0.81 6.48
C GLN A 25 -8.63 0.85 5.57
N ARG A 26 -8.89 0.85 4.26
CA ARG A 26 -7.86 1.02 3.24
C ARG A 26 -8.35 1.96 2.17
N TYR A 27 -7.44 2.78 1.67
CA TYR A 27 -7.68 3.73 0.61
C TYR A 27 -6.56 3.59 -0.42
N LEU A 28 -6.92 3.72 -1.69
CA LEU A 28 -5.95 3.83 -2.77
C LEU A 28 -6.20 5.16 -3.48
N ALA A 29 -5.34 6.13 -3.25
CA ALA A 29 -5.41 7.44 -3.90
C ALA A 29 -4.53 7.45 -5.14
N ARG A 30 -5.05 7.87 -6.29
CA ARG A 30 -4.22 8.21 -7.44
C ARG A 30 -3.63 9.60 -7.22
N THR A 31 -2.31 9.71 -7.20
CA THR A 31 -1.56 10.95 -6.95
C THR A 31 -0.83 11.48 -8.18
N GLY A 32 -0.93 10.76 -9.30
CA GLY A 32 -0.38 11.10 -10.60
C GLY A 32 -0.80 10.06 -11.63
N GLU A 33 -0.37 10.21 -12.88
CA GLU A 33 -0.79 9.32 -13.98
C GLU A 33 -0.57 7.83 -13.65
N ARG A 34 0.60 7.50 -13.09
CA ARG A 34 0.99 6.14 -12.67
C ARG A 34 1.42 6.08 -11.20
N ALA A 35 1.04 7.08 -10.41
CA ALA A 35 1.39 7.20 -9.00
C ALA A 35 0.17 6.91 -8.15
N PHE A 36 0.32 6.00 -7.19
CA PHE A 36 -0.74 5.63 -6.26
C PHE A 36 -0.20 5.61 -4.83
N CYS A 37 -1.00 6.07 -3.88
CA CYS A 37 -0.74 6.01 -2.46
C CYS A 37 -1.74 5.06 -1.81
N PHE A 38 -1.25 3.94 -1.28
CA PHE A 38 -2.03 3.03 -0.45
C PHE A 38 -1.96 3.49 1.00
N VAL A 39 -3.11 3.78 1.59
CA VAL A 39 -3.23 4.23 2.98
C VAL A 39 -4.09 3.23 3.73
N ALA A 40 -3.61 2.74 4.87
CA ALA A 40 -4.35 1.83 5.72
C ALA A 40 -4.43 2.36 7.16
N LEU A 41 -5.63 2.26 7.75
CA LEU A 41 -5.86 2.50 9.17
C LEU A 41 -5.90 1.17 9.90
N TRP A 42 -5.21 1.11 11.04
CA TRP A 42 -5.03 -0.12 11.82
C TRP A 42 -5.62 0.05 13.22
N ASP A 43 -6.05 -1.05 13.82
CA ASP A 43 -6.53 -1.08 15.21
C ASP A 43 -5.45 -0.62 16.20
N SER A 44 -4.20 -1.00 15.94
CA SER A 44 -3.05 -0.58 16.75
C SER A 44 -1.75 -0.65 15.94
N LYS A 45 -0.66 -0.13 16.53
CA LYS A 45 0.69 -0.28 15.97
C LYS A 45 1.12 -1.74 15.92
N GLU A 46 0.71 -2.54 16.92
CA GLU A 46 1.02 -3.96 17.03
C GLU A 46 0.33 -4.76 15.92
N ALA A 47 -0.93 -4.44 15.59
CA ALA A 47 -1.63 -5.04 14.46
C ALA A 47 -0.93 -4.74 13.13
N LEU A 48 -0.52 -3.49 12.91
CA LEU A 48 0.30 -3.12 11.75
C LEU A 48 1.61 -3.91 11.69
N VAL A 49 2.34 -4.02 12.81
CA VAL A 49 3.61 -4.75 12.86
C VAL A 49 3.40 -6.23 12.56
N ALA A 50 2.35 -6.84 13.11
CA ALA A 50 2.01 -8.24 12.89
C ALA A 50 1.66 -8.53 11.43
N ALA A 51 1.05 -7.58 10.72
CA ALA A 51 0.66 -7.73 9.32
C ALA A 51 1.77 -7.45 8.30
N ARG A 52 2.93 -6.93 8.73
CA ARG A 52 4.05 -6.63 7.82
C ARG A 52 4.49 -7.82 6.93
N PRO A 53 4.58 -9.07 7.44
CA PRO A 53 4.92 -10.21 6.59
C PRO A 53 3.93 -10.38 5.44
N GLU A 54 2.63 -10.35 5.71
CA GLU A 54 1.58 -10.46 4.69
C GLU A 54 1.62 -9.31 3.68
N MET A 55 1.88 -8.08 4.13
CA MET A 55 2.07 -6.91 3.25
C MET A 55 3.28 -7.07 2.34
N ILE A 56 4.39 -7.62 2.86
CA ILE A 56 5.61 -7.88 2.08
C ILE A 56 5.36 -8.98 1.05
N GLU A 57 4.63 -10.05 1.41
CA GLU A 57 4.25 -11.11 0.49
C GLU A 57 3.38 -10.58 -0.65
N HIS A 58 2.37 -9.77 -0.33
CA HIS A 58 1.57 -9.10 -1.35
C HIS A 58 2.42 -8.19 -2.24
N LEU A 59 3.30 -7.36 -1.65
CA LEU A 59 4.22 -6.51 -2.41
C LEU A 59 5.10 -7.33 -3.35
N ASN A 60 5.61 -8.48 -2.91
CA ASN A 60 6.41 -9.36 -3.74
C ASN A 60 5.62 -9.91 -4.94
N SER A 61 4.33 -10.19 -4.79
CA SER A 61 3.47 -10.66 -5.88
C SER A 61 3.17 -9.63 -6.96
N VAL A 62 3.33 -8.32 -6.65
CA VAL A 62 3.06 -7.23 -7.60
C VAL A 62 4.31 -6.43 -7.97
N ARG A 63 5.48 -6.83 -7.46
CA ARG A 63 6.75 -6.08 -7.58
C ARG A 63 7.16 -5.87 -9.03
N ASP A 64 6.86 -6.84 -9.90
CA ASP A 64 7.13 -6.77 -11.34
C ASP A 64 6.30 -5.70 -12.06
N LEU A 65 5.15 -5.30 -11.50
CA LEU A 65 4.29 -4.23 -12.01
C LEU A 65 4.79 -2.83 -11.63
N LEU A 66 5.73 -2.73 -10.69
CA LEU A 66 6.18 -1.46 -10.12
C LEU A 66 7.53 -1.04 -10.69
N ALA A 67 7.65 0.26 -10.99
CA ALA A 67 8.91 0.89 -11.33
C ALA A 67 9.65 1.30 -10.06
N GLU A 68 10.98 1.14 -10.09
CA GLU A 68 11.89 1.64 -9.07
C GLU A 68 11.74 3.17 -8.93
N LEU A 69 11.69 3.63 -7.67
CA LEU A 69 11.64 5.03 -7.27
C LEU A 69 13.05 5.59 -7.24
N THR A 70 13.91 4.98 -6.43
CA THR A 70 15.36 5.24 -6.32
C THR A 70 16.06 3.94 -5.88
N PRO A 71 17.40 3.84 -6.01
CA PRO A 71 18.15 2.69 -5.49
C PRO A 71 17.94 2.43 -3.99
N GLU A 72 17.73 3.48 -3.20
CA GLU A 72 17.55 3.39 -1.74
C GLU A 72 16.12 2.97 -1.35
N LEU A 73 15.11 3.45 -2.06
CA LEU A 73 13.70 3.16 -1.77
C LEU A 73 13.20 1.88 -2.46
N GLY A 74 13.85 1.44 -3.54
CA GLY A 74 13.34 0.37 -4.38
C GLY A 74 12.01 0.78 -5.02
N VAL A 75 10.95 -0.03 -4.88
CA VAL A 75 9.66 0.19 -5.59
C VAL A 75 8.57 0.89 -4.78
N THR A 76 8.79 1.07 -3.48
CA THR A 76 7.80 1.62 -2.53
C THR A 76 8.48 2.45 -1.46
N ASP A 77 7.82 3.49 -0.96
CA ASP A 77 8.28 4.33 0.15
C ASP A 77 7.30 4.22 1.33
N PRO A 78 7.35 3.13 2.14
CA PRO A 78 6.38 2.91 3.20
C PRO A 78 6.71 3.73 4.46
N VAL A 79 5.72 4.46 4.96
CA VAL A 79 5.77 5.18 6.24
C VAL A 79 4.57 4.85 7.12
N SER A 80 4.71 5.00 8.43
CA SER A 80 3.63 4.75 9.40
C SER A 80 3.74 5.65 10.62
N GLY A 81 2.61 6.06 11.18
CA GLY A 81 2.54 6.87 12.40
C GLY A 81 1.12 6.89 12.99
N PRO A 82 0.95 7.45 14.20
CA PRO A 82 -0.37 7.61 14.81
C PRO A 82 -1.20 8.65 14.04
N VAL A 83 -2.50 8.41 13.95
CA VAL A 83 -3.45 9.43 13.47
C VAL A 83 -3.59 10.50 14.56
N ILE A 84 -3.15 11.73 14.28
CA ILE A 84 -3.22 12.85 15.22
C ILE A 84 -4.53 13.63 15.09
N HIS A 85 -5.08 13.70 13.88
CA HIS A 85 -6.37 14.32 13.59
C HIS A 85 -7.13 13.48 12.57
N CYS A 86 -8.41 13.25 12.85
CA CYS A 86 -9.35 12.65 11.91
C CYS A 86 -10.64 13.48 11.97
N THR A 87 -10.90 14.27 10.94
CA THR A 87 -12.14 15.05 10.81
C THR A 87 -13.16 14.20 10.06
N ASN A 88 -13.56 13.07 10.64
CA ASN A 88 -14.68 12.29 10.14
C ASN A 88 -15.78 12.32 11.21
N GLY A 89 -16.81 13.11 10.89
CA GLY A 89 -17.95 13.54 11.69
C GLY A 89 -18.49 14.81 11.03
#